data_AF-A0A024EMG1-F1
#
_entry.id   AF-A0A024EMG1-F1
#
_cell.length_a   1.000
_cell.length_b   1.000
_cell.length_c   1.000
_cell.angle_alpha   90.00
_cell.angle_beta   90.00
_cell.angle_gamma   90.00
#
_symmetry.space_group_name_H-M   'P 1'
#
loop_
_entity.id
_entity.type
_entity.pdbx_description
1 polymer ?
#
loop_
_entity_poly.entity_id
_entity_poly.type
_entity_poly.pdbx_seq_one_letter_code
_entity_poly.pdbx_strand_id
1 'polypeptide(L)'
;MFTLTLALKGEYFDAIMAGVKQEEYRLVTPYWRKRLEGRIYDAVVLTKGYPKRDDLARRLTLPWQGYRETTITHAHFGEEPVAVFAISVQLPSKPVADWSTAPEDASHVLLTPGSRVCWLKLGAPREVAYWRWPERKVWRRGVDDSDKWLGHMHVEARPTERTVMAGR
;
A
#
# COMPACT_ATOMS: atom_id res chain seq x y z
N MET A 1 2.86 20.00 5.11
CA MET A 1 2.90 18.74 4.36
C MET A 1 1.76 18.73 3.37
N PHE A 2 2.06 18.69 2.07
CA PHE A 2 1.09 18.65 0.98
C PHE A 2 0.96 17.23 0.47
N THR A 3 -0.27 16.73 0.40
CA THR A 3 -0.57 15.37 -0.06
C THR A 3 -1.50 15.41 -1.25
N LEU A 4 -1.15 14.65 -2.30
CA LEU A 4 -2.04 14.39 -3.41
C LEU A 4 -2.85 13.12 -3.13
N THR A 5 -4.15 13.25 -2.89
CA THR A 5 -5.03 12.07 -2.73
C THR A 5 -5.68 11.67 -4.05
N LEU A 6 -5.55 10.39 -4.40
CA LEU A 6 -6.09 9.76 -5.61
C LEU A 6 -6.98 8.58 -5.22
N ALA A 7 -8.25 8.61 -5.64
CA ALA A 7 -9.14 7.45 -5.53
C ALA A 7 -9.07 6.61 -6.80
N LEU A 8 -8.84 5.30 -6.62
CA LEU A 8 -8.59 4.36 -7.70
C LEU A 8 -9.69 3.30 -7.76
N LYS A 9 -9.91 2.76 -8.97
CA LYS A 9 -10.63 1.50 -9.14
C LYS A 9 -9.85 0.37 -8.45
N GLY A 10 -10.58 -0.63 -7.96
CA GLY A 10 -9.99 -1.73 -7.19
C GLY A 10 -8.87 -2.45 -7.93
N GLU A 11 -9.09 -2.78 -9.20
CA GLU A 11 -8.12 -3.47 -10.06
C GLU A 11 -6.76 -2.74 -10.15
N TYR A 12 -6.77 -1.41 -10.29
CA TYR A 12 -5.54 -0.64 -10.40
C TYR A 12 -4.85 -0.47 -9.05
N PHE A 13 -5.62 -0.31 -7.98
CA PHE A 13 -5.06 -0.28 -6.63
C PHE A 13 -4.35 -1.61 -6.31
N ASP A 14 -5.01 -2.73 -6.60
CA ASP A 14 -4.48 -4.06 -6.36
C ASP A 14 -3.24 -4.33 -7.23
N ALA A 15 -3.24 -3.89 -8.50
CA ALA A 15 -2.07 -3.98 -9.38
C ALA A 15 -0.87 -3.14 -8.90
N ILE A 16 -1.12 -1.96 -8.30
CA ILE A 16 -0.06 -1.14 -7.70
C ILE A 16 0.47 -1.82 -6.43
N MET A 17 -0.40 -2.31 -5.56
CA MET A 17 -0.02 -3.04 -4.34
C MET A 17 0.80 -4.30 -4.62
N ALA A 18 0.57 -4.94 -5.76
CA ALA A 18 1.34 -6.06 -6.27
C ALA A 18 2.67 -5.68 -6.93
N GLY A 19 2.94 -4.37 -7.12
CA GLY A 19 4.14 -3.87 -7.79
C GLY A 19 4.12 -3.99 -9.32
N VAL A 20 3.00 -4.44 -9.91
CA VAL A 20 2.84 -4.64 -11.35
C VAL A 20 2.60 -3.31 -12.06
N LYS A 21 1.78 -2.43 -11.47
CA LYS A 21 1.47 -1.11 -12.03
C LYS A 21 2.29 -0.03 -11.31
N GLN A 22 3.08 0.72 -12.06
CA GLN A 22 4.02 1.72 -11.51
C GLN A 22 3.63 3.17 -11.82
N GLU A 23 2.65 3.38 -12.70
CA GLU A 23 2.14 4.72 -13.06
C GLU A 23 0.61 4.75 -12.94
N GLU A 24 0.07 5.81 -12.35
CA GLU A 24 -1.36 6.14 -12.33
C GLU A 24 -1.64 7.23 -13.37
N TYR A 25 -2.57 6.95 -14.28
CA TYR A 25 -2.86 7.84 -15.41
C TYR A 25 -4.07 8.72 -15.11
N ARG A 26 -3.92 10.03 -15.32
CA ARG A 26 -5.01 11.00 -15.25
C ARG A 26 -5.03 11.85 -16.50
N LEU A 27 -6.19 11.97 -17.15
CA LEU A 27 -6.36 12.80 -18.34
C LEU A 27 -5.84 14.22 -18.11
N VAL A 28 -5.17 14.78 -19.12
CA VAL A 28 -4.74 16.18 -19.11
C VAL A 28 -5.96 17.08 -19.26
N THR A 29 -6.61 17.37 -18.14
CA THR A 29 -7.77 18.26 -18.05
C THR A 29 -7.41 19.49 -17.22
N PRO A 30 -8.14 20.63 -17.37
CA PRO A 30 -7.91 21.81 -16.54
C PRO A 30 -7.95 21.52 -15.02
N TYR A 31 -8.77 20.55 -14.62
CA TYR A 31 -8.82 20.07 -13.23
C TYR A 31 -7.49 19.47 -12.77
N TRP A 32 -6.91 18.55 -13.57
CA TRP A 32 -5.64 17.90 -13.22
C TRP A 32 -4.45 18.84 -13.36
N ARG A 33 -4.44 19.71 -14.37
CA ARG A 33 -3.44 20.77 -14.53
C ARG A 33 -3.28 21.59 -13.26
N LYS A 34 -4.39 22.11 -12.72
CA LYS A 34 -4.41 22.89 -11.47
C LYS A 34 -3.83 22.16 -10.26
N ARG A 35 -3.92 20.82 -10.24
CA ARG A 35 -3.42 19.95 -9.17
C ARG A 35 -1.98 19.51 -9.38
N LEU A 36 -1.43 19.57 -10.59
CA LEU A 36 -0.13 18.97 -10.90
C LEU A 36 0.90 20.00 -11.38
N GLU A 37 0.51 20.90 -12.27
CA GLU A 37 1.41 21.90 -12.84
C GLU A 37 1.84 22.92 -11.76
N GLY A 38 3.16 23.11 -11.63
CA GLY A 38 3.74 24.00 -10.61
C GLY A 38 3.48 23.57 -9.16
N ARG A 39 3.04 22.33 -8.92
CA ARG A 39 2.80 21.80 -7.57
C ARG A 39 3.89 20.82 -7.17
N ILE A 40 4.32 20.95 -5.92
CA ILE A 40 5.22 20.00 -5.25
C ILE A 40 4.45 19.41 -4.08
N TYR A 41 4.44 18.09 -3.99
CA TYR A 41 3.84 17.33 -2.90
C TYR A 41 4.95 16.62 -2.12
N ASP A 42 4.67 16.33 -0.86
CA ASP A 42 5.51 15.46 -0.05
C ASP A 42 5.15 13.98 -0.28
N ALA A 43 3.85 13.71 -0.50
CA ALA A 43 3.33 12.35 -0.63
C ALA A 43 2.14 12.26 -1.57
N VAL A 44 1.92 11.07 -2.11
CA VAL A 44 0.67 10.66 -2.79
C VAL A 44 -0.04 9.61 -1.95
N VAL A 45 -1.34 9.79 -1.73
CA VAL A 45 -2.20 8.83 -1.04
C VAL A 45 -3.15 8.20 -2.04
N LEU A 46 -3.03 6.89 -2.22
CA LEU A 46 -3.91 6.10 -3.07
C LEU A 46 -4.99 5.45 -2.20
N THR A 47 -6.24 5.50 -2.65
CA THR A 47 -7.36 4.84 -1.97
C THR A 47 -8.07 3.84 -2.87
N LYS A 48 -8.41 2.66 -2.34
CA LYS A 48 -9.28 1.69 -3.00
C LYS A 48 -10.74 2.13 -2.84
N GLY A 49 -11.24 2.88 -3.84
CA GLY A 49 -12.51 3.59 -3.76
C GLY A 49 -12.49 4.73 -2.72
N TYR A 50 -13.55 4.81 -1.92
CA TYR A 50 -13.74 5.85 -0.88
C TYR A 50 -13.74 5.23 0.54
N PRO A 51 -12.58 4.78 1.05
CA PRO A 51 -12.47 4.22 2.38
C PRO A 51 -12.67 5.27 3.48
N LYS A 52 -13.16 4.80 4.64
CA LYS A 52 -13.06 5.57 5.89
C LYS A 52 -11.60 5.91 6.18
N ARG A 53 -11.36 6.92 7.02
CA ARG A 53 -10.01 7.44 7.27
C ARG A 53 -9.06 6.39 7.89
N ASP A 54 -9.62 5.50 8.68
CA ASP A 54 -8.97 4.46 9.47
C ASP A 54 -8.84 3.10 8.77
N ASP A 55 -9.38 2.97 7.55
CA ASP A 55 -9.26 1.75 6.75
C ASP A 55 -7.90 1.71 6.04
N LEU A 56 -6.89 1.22 6.77
CA LEU A 56 -5.50 1.14 6.32
C LEU A 56 -5.28 0.10 5.21
N ALA A 57 -6.10 -0.94 5.14
CA ALA A 57 -5.98 -1.98 4.10
C ALA A 57 -6.32 -1.43 2.71
N ARG A 58 -7.13 -0.36 2.64
CA ARG A 58 -7.54 0.30 1.40
C ARG A 58 -6.87 1.66 1.18
N ARG A 59 -5.78 1.93 1.90
CA ARG A 59 -5.01 3.18 1.82
C ARG A 59 -3.53 2.87 1.68
N LEU A 60 -2.90 3.45 0.68
CA LEU A 60 -1.46 3.38 0.47
C LEU A 60 -0.91 4.80 0.40
N THR A 61 0.13 5.10 1.19
CA THR A 61 0.84 6.39 1.15
C THR A 61 2.23 6.15 0.59
N LEU A 62 2.59 6.87 -0.47
CA LEU A 62 3.89 6.79 -1.13
C LEU A 62 4.55 8.17 -1.14
N PRO A 63 5.89 8.25 -1.14
CA PRO A 63 6.58 9.51 -1.41
C PRO A 63 6.18 10.02 -2.80
N TRP A 64 6.02 11.34 -2.91
CA TRP A 64 5.78 11.96 -4.21
C TRP A 64 7.03 11.85 -5.08
N GLN A 65 6.90 11.22 -6.25
CA GLN A 65 7.99 11.03 -7.20
C GLN A 65 7.76 11.79 -8.52
N GLY A 66 6.79 12.71 -8.55
CA GLY A 66 6.46 13.48 -9.73
C GLY A 66 5.53 12.77 -10.71
N TYR A 67 5.41 13.37 -11.89
CA TYR A 67 4.67 12.85 -13.02
C TYR A 67 5.38 13.22 -14.32
N ARG A 68 5.02 12.54 -15.41
CA ARG A 68 5.35 12.95 -16.78
C ARG A 68 4.08 13.06 -17.61
N GLU A 69 4.11 13.87 -18.66
CA GLU A 69 3.03 13.92 -19.66
C GLU A 69 3.34 12.94 -20.79
N THR A 70 2.32 12.23 -21.25
CA THR A 70 2.44 11.26 -22.34
C THR A 70 1.09 11.03 -23.01
N THR A 71 1.12 10.53 -24.23
CA THR A 71 -0.10 10.06 -24.92
C THR A 71 -0.18 8.54 -24.83
N ILE A 72 -1.34 8.00 -24.46
CA ILE A 72 -1.57 6.56 -24.39
C ILE A 72 -2.92 6.18 -25.02
N THR A 73 -3.02 4.95 -25.52
CA THR A 73 -4.29 4.27 -25.77
C THR A 73 -4.56 3.34 -24.60
N HIS A 74 -5.71 3.45 -23.95
CA HIS A 74 -5.99 2.71 -22.73
C HIS A 74 -7.48 2.41 -22.60
N ALA A 75 -7.84 1.15 -22.34
CA ALA A 75 -9.23 0.68 -22.32
C ALA A 75 -10.19 1.53 -21.46
N HIS A 76 -9.70 2.13 -20.37
CA HIS A 76 -10.50 3.01 -19.52
C HIS A 76 -10.81 4.39 -20.14
N PHE A 77 -9.98 4.87 -21.07
CA PHE A 77 -10.15 6.16 -21.74
C PHE A 77 -10.74 6.02 -23.15
N GLY A 78 -10.81 4.79 -23.68
CA GLY A 78 -11.29 4.48 -25.01
C GLY A 78 -10.17 4.00 -25.94
N GLU A 79 -10.50 3.84 -27.21
CA GLU A 79 -9.59 3.33 -28.24
C GLU A 79 -8.71 4.45 -28.83
N GLU A 80 -9.15 5.69 -28.69
CA GLU A 80 -8.41 6.87 -29.16
C GLU A 80 -7.21 7.19 -28.26
N PRO A 81 -6.05 7.58 -28.84
CA PRO A 81 -4.93 8.09 -28.07
C PRO A 81 -5.32 9.37 -27.31
N VAL A 82 -5.02 9.39 -26.00
CA VAL A 82 -5.31 10.53 -25.12
C VAL A 82 -4.08 11.00 -24.38
N ALA A 83 -3.97 12.32 -24.19
CA ALA A 83 -2.93 12.92 -23.36
C ALA A 83 -3.24 12.70 -21.86
N VAL A 84 -2.27 12.18 -21.12
CA VAL A 84 -2.37 11.88 -19.69
C VAL A 84 -1.15 12.39 -18.92
N PHE A 85 -1.39 12.73 -17.67
CA PHE A 85 -0.38 12.74 -16.62
C PHE A 85 -0.16 11.30 -16.14
N ALA A 86 1.04 10.78 -16.34
CA ALA A 86 1.52 9.53 -15.76
C ALA A 86 2.20 9.85 -14.41
N ILE A 87 1.44 9.71 -13.33
CA ILE A 87 1.89 9.96 -11.96
C ILE A 87 2.64 8.72 -11.46
N SER A 88 3.87 8.89 -10.98
CA SER A 88 4.63 7.77 -10.41
C SER A 88 3.97 7.28 -9.12
N VAL A 89 3.65 5.99 -9.10
CA VAL A 89 3.12 5.23 -7.96
C VAL A 89 3.97 4.00 -7.69
N GLN A 90 5.23 4.03 -8.13
CA GLN A 90 6.17 2.95 -7.90
C GLN A 90 6.34 2.71 -6.40
N LEU A 91 6.13 1.46 -5.99
CA LEU A 91 6.38 1.03 -4.63
C LEU A 91 7.89 1.10 -4.36
N PRO A 92 8.31 1.64 -3.21
CA PRO A 92 9.69 1.47 -2.76
C PRO A 92 9.92 0.00 -2.38
N SER A 93 11.17 -0.36 -2.09
CA SER A 93 11.48 -1.72 -1.64
C SER A 93 10.64 -2.12 -0.43
N LYS A 94 10.15 -3.37 -0.43
CA LYS A 94 9.49 -3.97 0.72
C LYS A 94 10.43 -3.93 1.93
N PRO A 95 9.99 -3.49 3.12
CA PRO A 95 10.82 -3.59 4.31
C PRO A 95 11.10 -5.07 4.61
N VAL A 96 12.28 -5.37 5.15
CA VAL A 96 12.64 -6.72 5.60
C VAL A 96 12.28 -6.86 7.08
N ALA A 97 11.64 -7.96 7.44
CA ALA A 97 11.38 -8.30 8.84
C ALA A 97 12.62 -8.91 9.48
N ASP A 98 13.24 -8.19 10.42
CA ASP A 98 14.22 -8.77 11.33
C ASP A 98 13.50 -9.42 12.52
N TRP A 99 13.19 -10.71 12.38
CA TRP A 99 12.51 -11.49 13.41
C TRP A 99 13.31 -11.62 14.73
N SER A 100 14.62 -11.34 14.74
CA SER A 100 15.40 -11.29 15.99
C SER A 100 14.99 -10.11 16.88
N THR A 101 14.42 -9.07 16.29
CA THR A 101 13.90 -7.88 16.98
C THR A 101 12.40 -7.94 17.26
N ALA A 102 11.75 -9.03 16.84
CA ALA A 102 10.31 -9.15 16.94
C ALA A 102 9.85 -9.23 18.40
N PRO A 103 8.65 -8.69 18.71
CA PRO A 103 7.96 -8.98 19.96
C PRO A 103 7.82 -10.49 20.16
N GLU A 104 7.97 -10.98 21.38
CA GLU A 104 7.81 -12.39 21.69
C GLU A 104 6.44 -12.92 21.23
N ASP A 105 5.39 -12.11 21.43
CA ASP A 105 4.00 -12.43 21.12
C ASP A 105 3.56 -12.04 19.69
N ALA A 106 4.49 -11.62 18.83
CA ALA A 106 4.18 -11.42 17.41
C ALA A 106 4.10 -12.76 16.68
N SER A 107 2.97 -12.99 16.00
CA SER A 107 2.76 -14.18 15.18
C SER A 107 2.98 -13.92 13.69
N HIS A 108 2.77 -12.69 13.25
CA HIS A 108 2.89 -12.28 11.85
C HIS A 108 3.52 -10.90 11.74
N VAL A 109 3.87 -10.53 10.52
CA VAL A 109 4.38 -9.20 10.18
C VAL A 109 3.68 -8.70 8.92
N LEU A 110 3.28 -7.44 8.92
CA LEU A 110 2.81 -6.73 7.74
C LEU A 110 3.95 -5.84 7.24
N LEU A 111 4.37 -6.12 6.01
CA LEU A 111 5.51 -5.49 5.33
C LEU A 111 5.03 -4.71 4.11
N THR A 112 4.10 -3.77 4.29
CA THR A 112 3.61 -2.94 3.18
C THR A 112 4.77 -2.13 2.60
N PRO A 113 5.03 -2.19 1.28
CA PRO A 113 6.04 -1.38 0.64
C PRO A 113 5.82 0.12 0.88
N GLY A 114 6.85 0.80 1.35
CA GLY A 114 6.79 2.23 1.72
C GLY A 114 6.23 2.50 3.11
N SER A 115 5.83 1.45 3.82
CA SER A 115 5.56 1.50 5.25
C SER A 115 6.75 0.94 6.04
N ARG A 116 6.80 1.31 7.32
CA ARG A 116 7.63 0.61 8.31
C ARG A 116 7.07 -0.78 8.61
N VAL A 117 7.93 -1.64 9.17
CA VAL A 117 7.56 -2.98 9.66
C VAL A 117 6.42 -2.86 10.67
N CYS A 118 5.32 -3.59 10.46
CA CYS A 118 4.23 -3.66 11.43
C CYS A 118 4.15 -5.08 11.99
N TRP A 119 4.36 -5.24 13.30
CA TRP A 119 4.18 -6.53 13.94
C TRP A 119 2.69 -6.78 14.16
N LEU A 120 2.26 -8.00 13.90
CA LEU A 120 0.90 -8.46 14.09
C LEU A 120 0.86 -9.60 15.10
N LYS A 121 -0.16 -9.57 15.95
CA LYS A 121 -0.56 -10.67 16.82
C LYS A 121 -1.95 -11.08 16.37
N LEU A 122 -1.98 -12.03 15.45
CA LEU A 122 -3.20 -12.68 14.96
C LEU A 122 -3.56 -13.82 15.90
N GLY A 123 -4.80 -13.84 16.36
CA GLY A 123 -5.39 -14.92 17.16
C GLY A 123 -6.07 -15.99 16.29
N ALA A 124 -6.87 -16.87 16.89
CA ALA A 124 -7.68 -17.84 16.15
C ALA A 124 -8.64 -17.12 15.15
N PRO A 125 -9.12 -17.79 14.08
CA PRO A 125 -10.12 -17.20 13.19
C PRO A 125 -11.29 -16.64 14.01
N ARG A 126 -11.64 -15.35 13.81
CA ARG A 126 -12.59 -14.52 14.59
C ARG A 126 -12.08 -13.85 15.87
N GLU A 127 -10.86 -14.12 16.33
CA GLU A 127 -10.24 -13.27 17.36
C GLU A 127 -9.76 -11.95 16.74
N VAL A 128 -9.86 -10.88 17.52
CA VAL A 128 -9.48 -9.54 17.04
C VAL A 128 -7.97 -9.45 16.93
N ALA A 129 -7.47 -9.17 15.72
CA ALA A 129 -6.05 -8.94 15.47
C ALA A 129 -5.52 -7.74 16.27
N TYR A 130 -4.28 -7.82 16.74
CA TYR A 130 -3.55 -6.69 17.29
C TYR A 130 -2.37 -6.32 16.40
N TRP A 131 -2.00 -5.05 16.38
CA TRP A 131 -0.86 -4.55 15.62
C TRP A 131 -0.01 -3.56 16.43
N ARG A 132 1.29 -3.50 16.14
CA ARG A 132 2.18 -2.48 16.68
C ARG A 132 3.37 -2.17 15.77
N TRP A 133 3.83 -0.93 15.82
CA TRP A 133 5.09 -0.52 15.20
C TRP A 133 6.30 -0.92 16.08
N PRO A 134 7.51 -1.06 15.52
CA PRO A 134 8.66 -1.59 16.25
C PRO A 134 9.06 -0.68 17.42
N GLU A 135 8.91 0.64 17.27
CA GLU A 135 9.23 1.61 18.31
C GLU A 135 8.16 1.75 19.42
N ARG A 136 7.06 1.00 19.32
CA ARG A 136 5.91 1.12 20.24
C ARG A 136 5.81 -0.09 21.15
N LYS A 137 5.60 0.15 22.45
CA LYS A 137 5.42 -0.89 23.47
C LYS A 137 3.98 -1.41 23.56
N VAL A 138 3.00 -0.62 23.14
CA VAL A 138 1.58 -0.92 23.30
C VAL A 138 1.01 -1.52 22.02
N TRP A 139 0.41 -2.70 22.13
CA TRP A 139 -0.41 -3.31 21.09
C TRP A 139 -1.70 -2.53 20.88
N ARG A 140 -2.06 -2.26 19.63
CA ARG A 140 -3.33 -1.62 19.27
C ARG A 140 -4.28 -2.67 18.72
N ARG A 141 -5.54 -2.61 19.17
CA ARG A 141 -6.60 -3.45 18.65
C ARG A 141 -6.88 -3.07 17.19
N GLY A 142 -6.78 -4.03 16.29
CA GLY A 142 -7.21 -3.91 14.90
C GLY A 142 -8.74 -3.89 14.84
N VAL A 143 -9.30 -3.07 13.95
CA VAL A 143 -10.73 -3.08 13.65
C VAL A 143 -11.00 -4.24 12.69
N ASP A 144 -11.57 -5.30 13.25
CA ASP A 144 -12.14 -6.54 12.68
C ASP A 144 -11.52 -7.22 11.44
N ASP A 145 -11.50 -8.56 11.56
CA ASP A 145 -11.28 -9.58 10.53
C ASP A 145 -9.82 -10.04 10.36
N SER A 146 -9.35 -10.88 11.30
CA SER A 146 -8.07 -11.59 11.20
C SER A 146 -7.93 -12.38 9.89
N ASP A 147 -9.03 -12.87 9.33
CA ASP A 147 -9.04 -13.60 8.05
C ASP A 147 -8.62 -12.70 6.88
N LYS A 148 -8.96 -11.39 6.92
CA LYS A 148 -8.51 -10.43 5.91
C LYS A 148 -7.01 -10.19 5.95
N TRP A 149 -6.43 -10.19 7.15
CA TRP A 149 -4.98 -10.03 7.32
C TRP A 149 -4.22 -11.28 6.91
N LEU A 150 -4.72 -12.48 7.26
CA LEU A 150 -4.08 -13.75 6.87
C LEU A 150 -4.03 -13.93 5.35
N GLY A 151 -5.03 -13.44 4.62
CA GLY A 151 -5.03 -13.45 3.16
C GLY A 151 -4.32 -12.27 2.50
N HIS A 152 -3.79 -11.31 3.27
CA HIS A 152 -3.20 -10.10 2.71
C HIS A 152 -1.78 -10.36 2.19
N MET A 153 -1.51 -9.97 0.94
CA MET A 153 -0.27 -10.34 0.22
C MET A 153 1.05 -9.88 0.87
N HIS A 154 1.00 -8.86 1.73
CA HIS A 154 2.16 -8.34 2.46
C HIS A 154 2.26 -8.85 3.90
N VAL A 155 1.38 -9.76 4.31
CA VAL A 155 1.42 -10.41 5.61
C VAL A 155 2.23 -11.69 5.52
N GLU A 156 3.22 -11.83 6.39
CA GLU A 156 4.07 -13.01 6.50
C GLU A 156 3.99 -13.59 7.91
N ALA A 157 3.96 -14.91 8.02
CA ALA A 157 4.00 -15.60 9.31
C ALA A 157 5.42 -15.63 9.89
N ARG A 158 5.52 -15.68 11.22
CA ARG A 158 6.80 -15.92 11.89
C ARG A 158 7.41 -17.23 11.39
N PRO A 159 8.67 -17.23 10.92
CA PRO A 159 9.34 -18.45 10.52
C PRO A 159 9.38 -19.45 11.67
N THR A 160 9.04 -20.70 11.38
CA THR A 160 9.25 -21.83 12.29
C THR A 160 10.42 -22.67 11.78
N GLU A 161 11.03 -23.50 12.63
CA GLU A 161 12.19 -24.35 12.26
C GLU A 161 11.95 -25.18 10.98
N ARG A 162 10.71 -25.61 10.72
CA ARG A 162 10.34 -26.35 9.50
C ARG A 162 10.39 -25.51 8.22
N THR A 163 10.09 -24.21 8.30
CA THR A 163 10.06 -23.32 7.13
C THR A 163 11.48 -22.91 6.69
N VAL A 164 12.41 -22.80 7.63
CA VAL A 164 13.81 -22.40 7.37
C VAL A 164 14.58 -23.48 6.60
N MET A 165 14.27 -24.75 6.83
CA MET A 165 14.95 -25.88 6.18
C MET A 165 14.44 -26.19 4.76
N ALA A 166 13.26 -25.69 4.36
CA ALA A 166 12.66 -25.92 3.04
C ALA A 166 13.10 -24.89 1.97
N GLY A 167 13.80 -23.82 2.36
CA GLY A 167 14.30 -22.77 1.47
C GLY A 167 15.82 -22.79 1.26
N ARG A 168 16.50 -23.89 1.60
CA ARG A 168 17.92 -24.13 1.33
C ARG A 168 18.10 -25.05 0.15
#